data_AF-A0A7W1PVC9-F1
#
_entry.id   AF-A0A7W1PVC9-F1
#
_cell.length_a   1.000
_cell.length_b   1.000
_cell.length_c   1.000
_cell.angle_alpha   90.00
_cell.angle_beta   90.00
_cell.angle_gamma   90.00
#
_symmetry.space_group_name_H-M   'P 1'
#
loop_
_entity.id
_entity.type
_entity.pdbx_description
1 polymer ?
#
loop_
_entity_poly.entity_id
_entity_poly.type
_entity_poly.pdbx_seq_one_letter_code
_entity_poly.pdbx_strand_id
1 'polypeptide(L)'
;MPLVKYKEKRKFTKTPEPTGKKSSTKEELVFVVQKHDATNLHYDFRIEMDGVLLSWAIPKGPSMNPRKKRLAIMVEDHPFDYKDFEGIIPEGNYGAGAVIVWDEGTYYFEKGLSRAQNKKIFEAEMKKGHLTIHLKGKKLYGKFNFVRVKSRGENAWLMIKGKDEFATDINVLKENKSIKSGKTIEAIEQEAGVKPKAHHHSARQKITKQPALLQEEKAKKAPSPPQGIKPMLATAIDKPFNKKDWVFEIKWDGYRAMATVNHGEVHLYSRNDKSFNQKFSAISDALKEIKASAIFDGEVVALDDNGMPSFQLLQNYKDEELHLVYYIFDLLWLNGEDLRDLPLLERKEKLEELLKSVNNNQIAYSSHIAETGEDFFKVLEYRGLEGIMAKRAAGKYYSGRRTKEWLKIKTQKRQEAIICGYNEPQGSRKHFGSLMLGVYNEQGELQFIGSSGGGFDQNMLKDLKEKLDKLKTNASPFKNPPKLKNKITWVKPQL
;
A
#
# COMPACT_ATOMS: atom_id res chain seq x y z
N MET A 1 2.78 20.00 30.12
CA MET A 1 3.39 18.79 30.70
C MET A 1 3.31 17.65 29.69
N PRO A 2 4.39 16.89 29.45
CA PRO A 2 4.49 15.96 28.31
C PRO A 2 3.50 14.78 28.35
N LEU A 3 2.96 14.42 29.52
CA LEU A 3 2.07 13.25 29.69
C LEU A 3 0.57 13.57 29.78
N VAL A 4 0.14 14.81 29.50
CA VAL A 4 -1.28 15.21 29.65
C VAL A 4 -2.19 14.37 28.75
N LYS A 5 -1.89 14.30 27.45
CA LYS A 5 -2.67 13.52 26.48
C LYS A 5 -2.67 12.02 26.78
N TYR A 6 -1.57 11.49 27.32
CA TYR A 6 -1.47 10.09 27.74
C TYR A 6 -2.45 9.79 28.88
N LYS A 7 -2.44 10.62 29.92
CA LYS A 7 -3.31 10.46 31.09
C LYS A 7 -4.79 10.66 30.74
N GLU A 8 -5.11 11.58 29.84
CA GLU A 8 -6.47 11.80 29.35
C GLU A 8 -7.03 10.60 28.57
N LYS A 9 -6.19 9.91 27.78
CA LYS A 9 -6.60 8.77 26.96
C LYS A 9 -6.69 7.45 27.72
N ARG A 10 -6.32 7.39 29.01
CA ARG A 10 -6.27 6.15 29.79
C ARG A 10 -7.14 6.17 31.04
N LYS A 11 -7.83 5.07 31.27
CA LYS A 11 -8.58 4.80 32.50
C LYS A 11 -7.76 3.85 33.36
N PHE A 12 -6.83 4.37 34.16
CA PHE A 12 -5.88 3.58 34.95
C PHE A 12 -6.50 2.63 35.98
N THR A 13 -7.78 2.80 36.30
CA THR A 13 -8.55 1.83 37.11
C THR A 13 -8.99 0.59 36.32
N LYS A 14 -8.78 0.58 35.00
CA LYS A 14 -9.24 -0.45 34.04
C LYS A 14 -8.16 -0.87 33.03
N THR A 15 -6.91 -0.48 33.23
CA THR A 15 -5.78 -0.88 32.38
C THR A 15 -4.56 -1.18 33.27
N PRO A 16 -3.77 -2.22 32.98
CA PRO A 16 -2.52 -2.50 33.70
C PRO A 16 -1.37 -1.57 33.28
N GLU A 17 -1.61 -0.59 32.41
CA GLU A 17 -0.60 0.36 31.96
C GLU A 17 -0.10 1.28 33.10
N PRO A 18 1.21 1.60 33.15
CA PRO A 18 1.79 2.37 34.24
C PRO A 18 1.39 3.86 34.26
N THR A 19 1.30 4.42 35.46
CA THR A 19 0.98 5.85 35.68
C THR A 19 2.19 6.78 35.62
N GLY A 20 3.41 6.20 35.61
CA GLY A 20 4.69 6.89 35.48
C GLY A 20 5.57 6.92 36.74
N LYS A 21 6.72 6.25 36.70
CA LYS A 21 7.88 6.44 37.58
C LYS A 21 8.95 7.34 36.94
N LYS A 22 9.84 7.92 37.76
CA LYS A 22 10.96 8.79 37.31
C LYS A 22 11.95 8.01 36.43
N SER A 23 12.53 8.71 35.44
CA SER A 23 13.51 8.16 34.49
C SER A 23 14.82 7.72 35.14
N SER A 24 15.51 6.80 34.45
CA SER A 24 16.85 6.30 34.78
C SER A 24 17.88 7.45 34.91
N THR A 25 18.79 7.34 35.88
CA THR A 25 19.93 8.25 36.09
C THR A 25 21.14 7.93 35.21
N LYS A 26 21.09 6.87 34.40
CA LYS A 26 22.19 6.47 33.49
C LYS A 26 22.35 7.47 32.34
N GLU A 27 23.59 7.76 31.95
CA GLU A 27 23.88 8.70 30.86
C GLU A 27 23.38 8.21 29.49
N GLU A 28 23.38 6.90 29.26
CA GLU A 28 22.93 6.29 28.02
C GLU A 28 21.41 6.42 27.86
N LEU A 29 20.97 6.89 26.69
CA LEU A 29 19.56 6.97 26.32
C LEU A 29 19.06 5.61 25.85
N VAL A 30 17.84 5.25 26.23
CA VAL A 30 17.25 3.94 25.92
C VAL A 30 16.19 4.04 24.84
N PHE A 31 16.07 2.99 24.04
CA PHE A 31 14.95 2.80 23.13
C PHE A 31 14.27 1.46 23.39
N VAL A 32 13.00 1.38 23.00
CA VAL A 32 12.20 0.17 23.06
C VAL A 32 11.34 0.08 21.81
N VAL A 33 11.11 -1.14 21.34
CA VAL A 33 10.15 -1.44 20.29
C VAL A 33 9.14 -2.42 20.86
N GLN A 34 7.89 -2.01 20.92
CA GLN A 34 6.80 -2.88 21.35
C GLN A 34 6.03 -3.37 20.13
N LYS A 35 5.86 -4.69 19.99
CA LYS A 35 4.94 -5.27 19.00
C LYS A 35 3.56 -5.27 19.66
N HIS A 36 2.59 -4.64 19.00
CA HIS A 36 1.30 -4.34 19.56
C HIS A 36 0.19 -4.81 18.62
N ASP A 37 -0.59 -5.79 19.07
CA ASP A 37 -1.74 -6.34 18.35
C ASP A 37 -3.04 -5.69 18.83
N ALA A 38 -3.24 -4.45 18.35
CA ALA A 38 -4.38 -3.60 18.70
C ALA A 38 -5.60 -3.90 17.82
N THR A 39 -6.12 -2.92 17.09
CA THR A 39 -7.04 -3.18 15.95
C THR A 39 -6.28 -3.72 14.75
N ASN A 40 -5.05 -3.24 14.57
CA ASN A 40 -4.10 -3.71 13.57
C ASN A 40 -2.75 -3.94 14.25
N LEU A 41 -2.04 -4.98 13.80
CA LEU A 41 -0.68 -5.22 14.23
C LEU A 41 0.23 -4.07 13.80
N HIS A 42 0.97 -3.51 14.74
CA HIS A 42 1.99 -2.50 14.49
C HIS A 42 3.14 -2.62 15.50
N TYR A 43 4.20 -1.84 15.25
CA TYR A 43 5.36 -1.77 16.13
C TYR A 43 5.50 -0.35 16.65
N ASP A 44 5.34 -0.17 17.95
CA ASP A 44 5.58 1.11 18.62
C ASP A 44 7.08 1.26 18.89
N PHE A 45 7.76 2.06 18.08
CA PHE A 45 9.14 2.46 18.30
C PHE A 45 9.17 3.66 19.25
N ARG A 46 9.93 3.57 20.34
CA ARG A 46 9.98 4.60 21.36
C ARG A 46 11.40 4.88 21.80
N ILE A 47 11.72 6.15 22.00
CA ILE A 47 13.01 6.59 22.54
C ILE A 47 12.81 7.43 23.79
N GLU A 48 13.68 7.24 24.78
CA GLU A 48 13.73 8.11 25.95
C GLU A 48 14.28 9.48 25.57
N MET A 49 13.56 10.54 25.96
CA MET A 49 14.11 11.89 26.05
C MET A 49 13.43 12.63 27.20
N ASP A 50 14.21 13.36 28.02
CA ASP A 50 13.69 14.14 29.16
C ASP A 50 12.74 13.37 30.10
N GLY A 51 13.00 12.08 30.28
CA GLY A 51 12.24 11.21 31.18
C GLY A 51 10.84 10.83 30.69
N VAL A 52 10.57 10.99 29.41
CA VAL A 52 9.40 10.43 28.72
C VAL A 52 9.83 9.59 27.52
N LEU A 53 8.91 8.76 27.03
CA LEU A 53 9.09 7.97 25.81
C LEU A 53 8.37 8.64 24.64
N LEU A 54 9.15 9.27 23.77
CA LEU A 54 8.68 9.77 22.48
C LEU A 54 8.42 8.59 21.56
N SER A 55 7.27 8.58 20.89
CA SER A 55 6.71 7.34 20.35
C SER A 55 6.25 7.46 18.91
N TRP A 56 6.56 6.44 18.11
CA TRP A 56 6.10 6.29 16.72
C TRP A 56 5.50 4.91 16.50
N ALA A 57 4.28 4.85 16.01
CA ALA A 57 3.66 3.63 15.51
C ALA A 57 4.16 3.34 14.08
N ILE A 58 4.71 2.15 13.87
CA ILE A 58 5.28 1.67 12.60
C ILE A 58 4.45 0.47 12.11
N PRO A 59 3.43 0.67 11.26
CA PRO A 59 2.47 -0.39 10.90
C PRO A 59 3.12 -1.61 10.25
N LYS A 60 4.14 -1.40 9.41
CA LYS A 60 4.85 -2.50 8.72
C LYS A 60 6.12 -2.95 9.44
N GLY A 61 6.31 -2.51 10.69
CA GLY A 61 7.52 -2.74 11.48
C GLY A 61 8.79 -2.08 10.94
N PRO A 62 9.87 -2.07 11.72
CA PRO A 62 11.19 -1.62 11.28
C PRO A 62 11.76 -2.52 10.16
N SER A 63 12.84 -2.08 9.53
CA SER A 63 13.55 -2.83 8.48
C SER A 63 15.04 -2.63 8.62
N MET A 64 15.81 -3.70 8.46
CA MET A 64 17.28 -3.65 8.35
C MET A 64 17.76 -3.39 6.92
N ASN A 65 16.85 -3.32 5.94
CA ASN A 65 17.16 -3.01 4.55
C ASN A 65 17.06 -1.48 4.30
N PRO A 66 18.14 -0.80 3.87
CA PRO A 66 18.18 0.64 3.59
C PRO A 66 17.25 1.11 2.47
N ARG A 67 16.87 0.22 1.55
CA ARG A 67 15.95 0.52 0.43
C ARG A 67 14.49 0.56 0.87
N LYS A 68 14.16 -0.04 2.03
CA LYS A 68 12.79 -0.11 2.56
C LYS A 68 12.51 1.05 3.51
N LYS A 69 11.83 2.07 3.01
CA LYS A 69 11.32 3.19 3.83
C LYS A 69 10.08 2.75 4.60
N ARG A 70 10.10 2.86 5.93
CA ARG A 70 8.98 2.48 6.81
C ARG A 70 8.25 3.72 7.28
N LEU A 71 6.93 3.76 7.11
CA LEU A 71 6.11 4.82 7.68
C LEU A 71 6.11 4.69 9.21
N ALA A 72 6.39 5.79 9.89
CA ALA A 72 6.42 5.93 11.33
C ALA A 72 5.52 7.11 11.71
N ILE A 73 4.40 6.85 12.39
CA ILE A 73 3.43 7.87 12.78
C ILE A 73 3.67 8.23 14.23
N MET A 74 4.01 9.48 14.50
CA MET A 74 4.22 9.98 15.85
C MET A 74 2.90 9.95 16.63
N VAL A 75 2.92 9.35 17.81
CA VAL A 75 1.78 9.23 18.74
C VAL A 75 2.11 9.94 20.04
N GLU A 76 1.16 9.99 20.99
CA GLU A 76 1.39 10.60 22.29
C GLU A 76 2.62 10.06 23.03
N ASP A 77 3.27 10.91 23.83
CA ASP A 77 4.38 10.50 24.68
C ASP A 77 3.89 9.53 25.76
N HIS A 78 4.73 8.58 26.12
CA HIS A 78 4.41 7.59 27.14
C HIS A 78 5.30 7.78 28.38
N PRO A 79 4.84 7.37 29.57
CA PRO A 79 5.68 7.35 30.76
C PRO A 79 6.92 6.47 30.56
N PHE A 80 8.04 6.82 31.21
CA PHE A 80 9.31 6.11 31.03
C PHE A 80 9.24 4.61 31.35
N ASP A 81 8.52 4.23 32.39
CA ASP A 81 8.31 2.84 32.82
C ASP A 81 7.45 2.02 31.84
N TYR A 82 6.76 2.66 30.90
CA TYR A 82 6.04 1.98 29.83
C TYR A 82 6.96 1.13 28.95
N LYS A 83 8.27 1.38 28.94
CA LYS A 83 9.26 0.56 28.22
C LYS A 83 9.29 -0.90 28.67
N ASP A 84 8.83 -1.18 29.88
CA ASP A 84 8.85 -2.51 30.48
C ASP A 84 7.50 -3.23 30.35
N PHE A 85 6.48 -2.57 29.78
CA PHE A 85 5.14 -3.12 29.69
C PHE A 85 5.05 -4.26 28.66
N GLU A 86 4.63 -5.43 29.14
CA GLU A 86 4.14 -6.57 28.38
C GLU A 86 2.82 -7.04 29.00
N GLY A 87 1.83 -7.38 28.18
CA GLY A 87 0.54 -7.83 28.66
C GLY A 87 -0.61 -7.44 27.73
N ILE A 88 -1.82 -7.46 28.27
CA ILE A 88 -3.04 -7.14 27.51
C ILE A 88 -3.65 -5.85 28.02
N ILE A 89 -3.88 -4.93 27.09
CA ILE A 89 -4.68 -3.72 27.31
C ILE A 89 -6.15 -4.11 27.12
N PRO A 90 -7.01 -4.03 28.16
CA PRO A 90 -8.38 -4.52 28.09
C PRO A 90 -9.25 -3.79 27.07
N GLU A 91 -10.25 -4.48 26.50
CA GLU A 91 -11.21 -3.89 25.56
C GLU A 91 -11.92 -2.65 26.13
N GLY A 92 -12.22 -1.69 25.25
CA GLY A 92 -12.80 -0.41 25.64
C GLY A 92 -11.80 0.62 26.17
N ASN A 93 -10.53 0.23 26.37
CA ASN A 93 -9.42 1.17 26.55
C ASN A 93 -8.79 1.52 25.20
N TYR A 94 -8.24 2.72 25.10
CA TYR A 94 -7.50 3.13 23.92
C TYR A 94 -6.24 2.27 23.76
N GLY A 95 -6.04 1.73 22.55
CA GLY A 95 -4.96 0.78 22.30
C GLY A 95 -5.24 -0.63 22.84
N ALA A 96 -6.51 -1.03 23.00
CA ALA A 96 -6.84 -2.39 23.44
C ALA A 96 -6.20 -3.46 22.56
N GLY A 97 -5.47 -4.40 23.16
CA GLY A 97 -4.63 -5.35 22.44
C GLY A 97 -3.52 -5.94 23.29
N ALA A 98 -2.90 -6.99 22.77
CA ALA A 98 -1.74 -7.61 23.37
C ALA A 98 -0.45 -6.87 22.97
N VAL A 99 0.45 -6.69 23.93
CA VAL A 99 1.71 -5.96 23.77
C VAL A 99 2.87 -6.81 24.27
N ILE A 100 3.93 -6.91 23.47
CA ILE A 100 5.23 -7.47 23.87
C ILE A 100 6.35 -6.48 23.59
N VAL A 101 7.43 -6.53 24.39
CA VAL A 101 8.70 -5.85 24.15
C VAL A 101 9.48 -6.65 23.11
N TRP A 102 9.34 -6.23 21.85
CA TRP A 102 9.93 -6.91 20.69
C TRP A 102 11.44 -6.65 20.56
N ASP A 103 11.91 -5.46 20.91
CA ASP A 103 13.34 -5.13 20.97
C ASP A 103 13.58 -4.04 22.03
N GLU A 104 14.76 -3.99 22.59
CA GLU A 104 15.19 -2.90 23.46
C GLU A 104 16.71 -2.74 23.41
N GLY A 105 17.17 -1.54 23.75
CA GLY A 105 18.59 -1.27 23.83
C GLY A 105 18.88 0.19 24.13
N THR A 106 20.10 0.60 23.80
CA THR A 106 20.53 1.99 23.90
C THR A 106 20.60 2.65 22.53
N TYR A 107 20.50 3.97 22.51
CA TYR A 107 20.72 4.75 21.30
C TYR A 107 21.54 5.99 21.60
N TYR A 108 22.18 6.51 20.56
CA TYR A 108 22.92 7.77 20.63
C TYR A 108 22.82 8.53 19.30
N PHE A 109 22.93 9.85 19.37
CA PHE A 109 23.07 10.71 18.19
C PHE A 109 24.53 10.66 17.71
N GLU A 110 25.44 10.96 18.64
CA GLU A 110 26.88 10.89 18.48
C GLU A 110 27.50 10.25 19.73
N LYS A 111 28.63 9.57 19.59
CA LYS A 111 29.29 8.89 20.70
C LYS A 111 29.87 9.91 21.69
N GLY A 112 29.73 9.64 22.99
CA GLY A 112 30.38 10.43 24.05
C GLY A 112 29.68 11.74 24.43
N LEU A 113 28.43 11.95 24.00
CA LEU A 113 27.65 13.13 24.37
C LEU A 113 26.94 12.99 25.72
N SER A 114 26.98 14.05 26.52
CA SER A 114 26.17 14.18 27.74
C SER A 114 24.67 14.29 27.42
N ARG A 115 23.80 14.00 28.39
CA ARG A 115 22.34 14.16 28.23
C ARG A 115 21.91 15.57 27.80
N ALA A 116 22.55 16.61 28.32
CA ALA A 116 22.25 17.99 27.94
C ALA A 116 22.60 18.28 26.46
N GLN A 117 23.69 17.70 25.96
CA GLN A 117 24.06 17.80 24.54
C GLN A 117 23.10 17.01 23.65
N ASN A 118 22.78 15.77 24.03
CA ASN A 118 21.81 14.94 23.32
C ASN A 118 20.44 15.64 23.20
N LYS A 119 19.98 16.29 24.27
CA LYS A 119 18.73 17.08 24.26
C LYS A 119 18.78 18.22 23.25
N LYS A 120 19.87 19.01 23.22
CA LYS A 120 20.02 20.13 22.27
C LYS A 120 20.00 19.64 20.82
N ILE A 121 20.68 18.52 20.53
CA ILE A 121 20.67 17.91 19.19
C ILE A 121 19.26 17.45 18.85
N PHE A 122 18.62 16.71 19.73
CA PHE A 122 17.26 16.21 19.55
C PHE A 122 16.27 17.35 19.24
N GLU A 123 16.26 18.42 20.02
CA GLU A 123 15.37 19.57 19.80
C GLU A 123 15.60 20.23 18.43
N ALA A 124 16.86 20.38 18.02
CA ALA A 124 17.22 20.95 16.74
C ALA A 124 16.83 20.05 15.56
N GLU A 125 17.10 18.74 15.66
CA GLU A 125 16.77 17.73 14.65
C GLU A 125 15.25 17.54 14.50
N MET A 126 14.54 17.51 15.62
CA MET A 126 13.08 17.48 15.63
C MET A 126 12.48 18.69 14.91
N LYS A 127 12.96 19.91 15.19
CA LYS A 127 12.50 21.13 14.49
C LYS A 127 12.78 21.08 12.99
N LYS A 128 13.95 20.55 12.59
CA LYS A 128 14.29 20.34 11.17
C LYS A 128 13.44 19.26 10.50
N GLY A 129 12.85 18.36 11.29
CA GLY A 129 12.11 17.21 10.79
C GLY A 129 13.03 16.11 10.25
N HIS A 130 14.25 16.01 10.78
CA HIS A 130 15.20 14.97 10.41
C HIS A 130 16.01 14.59 11.64
N LEU A 131 15.88 13.34 12.06
CA LEU A 131 16.53 12.77 13.24
C LEU A 131 17.43 11.62 12.81
N THR A 132 18.71 11.63 13.19
CA THR A 132 19.63 10.52 12.92
C THR A 132 20.09 9.90 14.22
N ILE A 133 19.81 8.60 14.39
CA ILE A 133 20.17 7.87 15.61
C ILE A 133 20.89 6.57 15.27
N HIS A 134 21.79 6.18 16.15
CA HIS A 134 22.44 4.88 16.14
C HIS A 134 21.82 4.00 17.21
N LEU A 135 21.23 2.87 16.80
CA LEU A 135 20.60 1.92 17.69
C LEU A 135 21.57 0.80 18.05
N LYS A 136 21.55 0.40 19.31
CA LYS A 136 22.26 -0.75 19.87
C LYS A 136 21.25 -1.67 20.59
N GLY A 137 20.37 -2.28 19.81
CA GLY A 137 19.36 -3.24 20.28
C GLY A 137 19.81 -4.69 20.24
N LYS A 138 18.88 -5.58 20.55
CA LYS A 138 19.03 -7.03 20.31
C LYS A 138 18.70 -7.38 18.86
N LYS A 139 17.77 -6.67 18.23
CA LYS A 139 17.31 -6.92 16.85
C LYS A 139 17.63 -5.78 15.90
N LEU A 140 17.48 -4.53 16.35
CA LEU A 140 17.81 -3.34 15.58
C LEU A 140 19.19 -2.83 15.97
N TYR A 141 20.07 -2.73 14.97
CA TYR A 141 21.45 -2.29 15.18
C TYR A 141 21.91 -1.34 14.07
N GLY A 142 22.78 -0.39 14.42
CA GLY A 142 23.36 0.56 13.47
C GLY A 142 22.54 1.82 13.29
N LYS A 143 22.82 2.57 12.22
CA LYS A 143 22.25 3.89 11.94
C LYS A 143 20.82 3.79 11.38
N PHE A 144 19.94 4.65 11.87
CA PHE A 144 18.58 4.87 11.38
C PHE A 144 18.30 6.37 11.27
N ASN A 145 17.57 6.74 10.22
CA ASN A 145 17.14 8.11 9.98
C ASN A 145 15.61 8.17 10.07
N PHE A 146 15.09 9.17 10.78
CA PHE A 146 13.68 9.52 10.80
C PHE A 146 13.50 10.84 10.06
N VAL A 147 12.76 10.81 8.96
CA VAL A 147 12.53 12.01 8.12
C VAL A 147 11.05 12.36 8.13
N ARG A 148 10.72 13.57 8.59
CA ARG A 148 9.35 14.09 8.62
C ARG A 148 8.86 14.37 7.21
N VAL A 149 7.67 13.88 6.90
CA VAL A 149 7.03 14.06 5.61
C VAL A 149 6.06 15.24 5.73
N LYS A 150 6.54 16.46 5.47
CA LYS A 150 5.76 17.70 5.64
C LYS A 150 4.41 17.69 4.91
N SER A 151 4.32 16.98 3.78
CA SER A 151 3.10 16.83 2.98
C SER A 151 2.04 15.89 3.60
N ARG A 152 2.32 15.24 4.74
CA ARG A 152 1.43 14.26 5.40
C ARG A 152 1.08 14.63 6.85
N GLY A 153 1.20 15.91 7.18
CA GLY A 153 0.99 16.44 8.53
C GLY A 153 2.22 16.33 9.42
N GLU A 154 2.19 16.98 10.58
CA GLU A 154 3.37 17.12 11.45
C GLU A 154 3.82 15.82 12.11
N ASN A 155 2.93 14.83 12.18
CA ASN A 155 3.16 13.57 12.88
C ASN A 155 3.65 12.44 11.95
N ALA A 156 3.73 12.65 10.63
CA ALA A 156 4.13 11.61 9.70
C ALA A 156 5.64 11.62 9.45
N TRP A 157 6.31 10.51 9.76
CA TRP A 157 7.75 10.32 9.58
C TRP A 157 8.05 9.06 8.76
N LEU A 158 9.25 8.97 8.21
CA LEU A 158 9.81 7.76 7.60
C LEU A 158 11.01 7.30 8.42
N MET A 159 10.95 6.08 8.94
CA MET A 159 12.11 5.37 9.47
C MET A 159 12.85 4.66 8.33
N ILE A 160 14.13 4.95 8.18
CA ILE A 160 14.97 4.46 7.09
C ILE A 160 16.29 3.96 7.68
N LYS A 161 16.61 2.69 7.45
CA LYS A 161 17.92 2.13 7.82
C LYS A 161 19.04 2.83 7.03
N GLY A 162 20.09 3.26 7.72
CA GLY A 162 21.30 3.78 7.10
C GLY A 162 22.10 2.66 6.41
N LYS A 163 22.77 3.00 5.31
CA LYS A 163 23.76 2.12 4.67
C LYS A 163 25.01 2.04 5.57
N ASP A 164 25.10 0.99 6.36
CA ASP A 164 26.25 0.67 7.22
C ASP A 164 26.47 -0.84 7.26
N GLU A 165 27.46 -1.31 8.01
CA GLU A 165 27.85 -2.73 8.12
C GLU A 165 26.75 -3.66 8.65
N PHE A 166 25.71 -3.11 9.29
CA PHE A 166 24.59 -3.89 9.84
C PHE A 166 23.38 -3.93 8.89
N ALA A 167 23.43 -3.24 7.75
CA ALA A 167 22.37 -3.26 6.76
C ALA A 167 22.22 -4.66 6.13
N THR A 168 21.00 -5.19 6.10
CA THR A 168 20.71 -6.52 5.53
C THR A 168 19.30 -6.60 4.94
N ASP A 169 19.14 -7.47 3.95
CA ASP A 169 17.83 -7.78 3.35
C ASP A 169 17.01 -8.79 4.18
N ILE A 170 17.61 -9.37 5.23
CA ILE A 170 16.94 -10.31 6.15
C ILE A 170 15.73 -9.62 6.82
N ASN A 171 14.60 -10.33 6.82
CA ASN A 171 13.39 -9.84 7.48
C ASN A 171 13.47 -10.05 9.00
N VAL A 172 13.98 -9.03 9.71
CA VAL A 172 14.10 -9.00 11.17
C VAL A 172 12.77 -9.25 11.90
N LEU A 173 11.62 -8.94 11.28
CA LEU A 173 10.31 -9.14 11.89
C LEU A 173 9.94 -10.61 12.11
N LYS A 174 10.66 -11.55 11.47
CA LYS A 174 10.52 -13.00 11.72
C LYS A 174 10.90 -13.38 13.16
N GLU A 175 11.74 -12.60 13.83
CA GLU A 175 12.03 -12.76 15.25
C GLU A 175 10.85 -12.24 16.08
N ASN A 176 9.77 -13.01 16.15
CA ASN A 176 8.48 -12.55 16.67
C ASN A 176 8.31 -12.66 18.20
N LYS A 177 9.34 -13.10 18.92
CA LYS A 177 9.34 -13.27 20.37
C LYS A 177 9.77 -12.01 21.10
N SER A 178 9.23 -11.81 22.29
CA SER A 178 9.71 -10.85 23.27
C SER A 178 11.18 -11.11 23.61
N ILE A 179 11.96 -10.04 23.75
CA ILE A 179 13.33 -10.11 24.28
C ILE A 179 13.37 -10.18 25.82
N LYS A 180 12.24 -9.92 26.49
CA LYS A 180 12.11 -10.00 27.96
C LYS A 180 11.55 -11.34 28.41
N SER A 181 10.34 -11.67 27.98
CA SER A 181 9.65 -12.89 28.40
C SER A 181 9.91 -14.09 27.51
N GLY A 182 10.48 -13.89 26.30
CA GLY A 182 10.61 -14.95 25.30
C GLY A 182 9.27 -15.39 24.68
N LYS A 183 8.16 -14.77 25.08
CA LYS A 183 6.80 -15.09 24.64
C LYS A 183 6.46 -14.39 23.34
N THR A 184 5.54 -14.96 22.59
CA THR A 184 4.89 -14.27 21.45
C THR A 184 3.59 -13.61 21.93
N ILE A 185 2.98 -12.80 21.07
CA ILE A 185 1.68 -12.19 21.37
C ILE A 185 0.62 -13.27 21.63
N GLU A 186 0.62 -14.30 20.79
CA GLU A 186 -0.35 -15.40 20.88
C GLU A 186 -0.21 -16.16 22.21
N ALA A 187 1.01 -16.28 22.75
CA ALA A 187 1.25 -16.89 24.05
C ALA A 187 0.70 -16.02 25.20
N ILE A 188 0.85 -14.70 25.13
CA ILE A 188 0.30 -13.77 26.14
C ILE A 188 -1.23 -13.78 26.10
N GLU A 189 -1.84 -13.79 24.92
CA GLU A 189 -3.30 -13.86 24.75
C GLU A 189 -3.88 -15.15 25.33
N GLN A 190 -3.22 -16.28 25.09
CA GLN A 190 -3.62 -17.58 25.63
C GLN A 190 -3.55 -17.62 27.16
N GLU A 191 -2.47 -17.12 27.76
CA GLU A 191 -2.30 -17.10 29.22
C GLU A 191 -3.34 -16.22 29.92
N ALA A 192 -3.73 -15.11 29.30
CA ALA A 192 -4.73 -14.20 29.85
C ALA A 192 -6.19 -14.65 29.62
N GLY A 193 -6.40 -15.80 28.97
CA GLY A 193 -7.74 -16.30 28.66
C GLY A 193 -8.53 -15.41 27.68
N VAL A 194 -7.83 -14.54 26.94
CA VAL A 194 -8.45 -13.69 25.92
C VAL A 194 -8.67 -14.55 24.68
N LYS A 195 -9.91 -14.61 24.19
CA LYS A 195 -10.18 -15.25 22.90
C LYS A 195 -9.30 -14.56 21.86
N PRO A 196 -8.56 -15.30 21.02
CA PRO A 196 -7.76 -14.68 19.98
C PRO A 196 -8.67 -13.72 19.22
N LYS A 197 -8.31 -12.44 19.18
CA LYS A 197 -8.92 -11.55 18.20
C LYS A 197 -8.68 -12.20 16.85
N ALA A 198 -9.63 -12.11 15.93
CA ALA A 198 -9.44 -12.52 14.54
C ALA A 198 -8.43 -11.58 13.86
N HIS A 199 -7.21 -11.54 14.35
CA HIS A 199 -6.06 -11.14 13.58
C HIS A 199 -5.79 -12.28 12.61
N HIS A 200 -5.60 -11.95 11.35
CA HIS A 200 -5.13 -12.85 10.30
C HIS A 200 -3.68 -13.31 10.59
N HIS A 201 -3.52 -14.03 11.70
CA HIS A 201 -2.45 -14.95 11.99
C HIS A 201 -3.11 -16.22 12.49
N SER A 202 -3.57 -17.00 11.51
CA SER A 202 -3.68 -18.45 11.54
C SER A 202 -3.63 -19.04 12.96
N ALA A 203 -4.80 -19.26 13.55
CA ALA A 203 -4.93 -20.24 14.61
C ALA A 203 -4.47 -21.58 14.01
N ARG A 204 -3.20 -21.89 14.23
CA ARG A 204 -2.60 -23.19 14.04
C ARG A 204 -3.25 -24.09 15.07
N GLN A 205 -4.45 -24.58 14.77
CA GLN A 205 -4.84 -25.88 15.30
C GLN A 205 -3.70 -26.83 14.94
N LYS A 206 -3.14 -27.48 15.97
CA LYS A 206 -2.34 -28.68 15.79
C LYS A 206 -3.25 -29.72 15.12
N ILE A 207 -3.34 -29.64 13.80
CA ILE A 207 -3.56 -30.79 12.95
C ILE A 207 -2.17 -31.07 12.38
N THR A 208 -1.56 -32.14 12.85
CA THR A 208 -0.34 -32.74 12.33
C THR A 208 -0.58 -33.33 10.93
N LYS A 209 -1.05 -32.49 9.98
CA LYS A 209 -1.15 -32.79 8.56
C LYS A 209 -0.80 -31.52 7.78
N GLN A 210 0.01 -31.65 6.73
CA GLN A 210 0.23 -30.59 5.72
C GLN A 210 -1.10 -29.92 5.34
N PRO A 211 -1.13 -28.60 5.09
CA PRO A 211 -2.36 -27.92 4.68
C PRO A 211 -2.97 -28.64 3.49
N ALA A 212 -4.24 -29.04 3.62
CA ALA A 212 -4.97 -29.76 2.57
C ALA A 212 -5.06 -28.97 1.25
N LEU A 213 -4.75 -27.67 1.27
CA LEU A 213 -4.71 -26.74 0.13
C LEU A 213 -3.47 -26.93 -0.76
N LEU A 214 -2.41 -27.57 -0.25
CA LEU A 214 -1.12 -27.78 -0.94
C LEU A 214 -0.91 -29.24 -1.39
N GLN A 215 -1.92 -30.11 -1.25
CA GLN A 215 -1.79 -31.50 -1.65
C GLN A 215 -1.94 -31.62 -3.18
N GLU A 216 -0.82 -31.77 -3.88
CA GLU A 216 -0.78 -32.11 -5.32
C GLU A 216 -1.71 -33.29 -5.66
N GLU A 217 -1.93 -34.21 -4.73
CA GLU A 217 -2.86 -35.34 -4.92
C GLU A 217 -4.33 -34.94 -4.99
N LYS A 218 -4.78 -33.91 -4.24
CA LYS A 218 -6.14 -33.37 -4.38
C LYS A 218 -6.30 -32.63 -5.69
N ALA A 219 -5.29 -31.85 -6.10
CA ALA A 219 -5.30 -31.17 -7.39
C ALA A 219 -5.38 -32.20 -8.54
N LYS A 220 -4.63 -33.31 -8.50
CA LYS A 220 -4.65 -34.39 -9.51
C LYS A 220 -5.99 -35.12 -9.64
N LYS A 221 -6.84 -35.12 -8.60
CA LYS A 221 -8.16 -35.76 -8.60
C LYS A 221 -9.33 -34.77 -8.75
N ALA A 222 -9.07 -33.47 -8.73
CA ALA A 222 -10.08 -32.45 -8.84
C ALA A 222 -10.64 -32.35 -10.27
N PRO A 223 -11.93 -32.01 -10.44
CA PRO A 223 -12.47 -31.67 -11.76
C PRO A 223 -11.72 -30.49 -12.36
N SER A 224 -11.65 -30.41 -13.69
CA SER A 224 -11.01 -29.28 -14.38
C SER A 224 -11.68 -27.95 -14.00
N PRO A 225 -10.91 -26.84 -13.92
CA PRO A 225 -11.48 -25.53 -13.64
C PRO A 225 -12.58 -25.16 -14.66
N PRO A 226 -13.68 -24.53 -14.21
CA PRO A 226 -14.76 -24.12 -15.11
C PRO A 226 -14.27 -23.08 -16.14
N GLN A 227 -14.73 -23.22 -17.38
CA GLN A 227 -14.45 -22.27 -18.45
C GLN A 227 -15.43 -21.09 -18.46
N GLY A 228 -15.04 -19.99 -19.12
CA GLY A 228 -15.94 -18.86 -19.39
C GLY A 228 -16.28 -17.98 -18.18
N ILE A 229 -15.51 -18.07 -17.08
CA ILE A 229 -15.67 -17.14 -15.96
C ILE A 229 -15.27 -15.74 -16.41
N LYS A 230 -16.24 -14.82 -16.39
CA LYS A 230 -16.04 -13.41 -16.72
C LYS A 230 -15.69 -12.59 -15.48
N PRO A 231 -14.82 -11.57 -15.61
CA PRO A 231 -14.46 -10.70 -14.51
C PRO A 231 -15.65 -9.89 -13.97
N MET A 232 -15.75 -9.76 -12.66
CA MET A 232 -16.74 -8.92 -11.96
C MET A 232 -16.40 -7.44 -12.10
N LEU A 233 -17.38 -6.57 -12.35
CA LEU A 233 -17.16 -5.14 -12.62
C LEU A 233 -17.52 -4.26 -11.42
N ALA A 234 -16.76 -3.18 -11.23
CA ALA A 234 -16.96 -2.22 -10.14
C ALA A 234 -17.77 -0.99 -10.56
N THR A 235 -18.68 -0.53 -9.72
CA THR A 235 -19.45 0.71 -9.89
C THR A 235 -18.58 1.93 -9.54
N ALA A 236 -18.61 2.99 -10.34
CA ALA A 236 -17.87 4.21 -10.04
C ALA A 236 -18.62 5.05 -8.99
N ILE A 237 -17.90 5.61 -8.04
CA ILE A 237 -18.42 6.64 -7.12
C ILE A 237 -17.38 7.77 -6.98
N ASP A 238 -17.84 8.95 -6.56
CA ASP A 238 -17.02 10.17 -6.60
C ASP A 238 -16.18 10.42 -5.35
N LYS A 239 -16.65 9.98 -4.17
CA LYS A 239 -16.00 10.27 -2.89
C LYS A 239 -15.56 8.99 -2.19
N PRO A 240 -14.35 8.95 -1.62
CA PRO A 240 -13.97 7.86 -0.73
C PRO A 240 -14.83 7.91 0.53
N PHE A 241 -14.84 6.81 1.28
CA PHE A 241 -15.62 6.69 2.52
C PHE A 241 -14.93 5.70 3.47
N ASN A 242 -15.27 5.81 4.75
CA ASN A 242 -14.92 4.82 5.77
C ASN A 242 -16.14 3.98 6.14
N LYS A 243 -15.99 2.65 6.21
CA LYS A 243 -17.10 1.76 6.60
C LYS A 243 -16.62 0.39 7.04
N LYS A 244 -17.16 -0.10 8.17
CA LYS A 244 -16.80 -1.38 8.82
C LYS A 244 -16.83 -2.60 7.90
N ASP A 245 -17.89 -2.73 7.10
CA ASP A 245 -18.10 -3.94 6.27
C ASP A 245 -17.37 -3.89 4.91
N TRP A 246 -16.38 -2.99 4.78
CA TRP A 246 -15.68 -2.72 3.53
C TRP A 246 -14.17 -2.84 3.70
N VAL A 247 -13.56 -3.40 2.67
CA VAL A 247 -12.11 -3.42 2.48
C VAL A 247 -11.71 -2.55 1.30
N PHE A 248 -10.53 -1.96 1.37
CA PHE A 248 -10.01 -1.04 0.38
C PHE A 248 -8.68 -1.55 -0.15
N GLU A 249 -8.57 -1.61 -1.47
CA GLU A 249 -7.39 -2.07 -2.21
C GLU A 249 -6.88 -0.97 -3.12
N ILE A 250 -5.60 -1.05 -3.52
CA ILE A 250 -5.07 -0.19 -4.57
C ILE A 250 -5.85 -0.47 -5.85
N LYS A 251 -6.34 0.59 -6.51
CA LYS A 251 -6.77 0.48 -7.90
C LYS A 251 -5.53 0.49 -8.77
N TRP A 252 -5.09 -0.71 -9.15
CA TRP A 252 -3.98 -0.88 -10.08
C TRP A 252 -4.35 -0.35 -11.47
N ASP A 253 -3.39 0.30 -12.11
CA ASP A 253 -3.52 0.84 -13.46
C ASP A 253 -2.77 -0.06 -14.43
N GLY A 254 -3.51 -0.94 -15.12
CA GLY A 254 -2.92 -2.02 -15.89
C GLY A 254 -3.91 -2.69 -16.85
N TYR A 255 -3.58 -3.93 -17.23
CA TYR A 255 -4.51 -4.79 -17.95
C TYR A 255 -5.08 -5.84 -17.02
N ARG A 256 -6.39 -5.77 -16.80
CA ARG A 256 -7.11 -6.83 -16.10
C ARG A 256 -6.91 -8.16 -16.81
N ALA A 257 -6.46 -9.14 -16.05
CA ALA A 257 -6.23 -10.49 -16.52
C ALA A 257 -6.87 -11.49 -15.57
N MET A 258 -7.35 -12.56 -16.16
CA MET A 258 -7.83 -13.73 -15.46
C MET A 258 -6.83 -14.85 -15.76
N ALA A 259 -6.44 -15.60 -14.73
CA ALA A 259 -5.50 -16.70 -14.88
C ALA A 259 -6.15 -18.00 -14.42
N THR A 260 -6.11 -19.01 -15.28
CA THR A 260 -6.43 -20.38 -14.91
C THR A 260 -5.13 -21.17 -14.86
N VAL A 261 -4.87 -21.82 -13.74
CA VAL A 261 -3.77 -22.77 -13.57
C VAL A 261 -4.36 -24.15 -13.36
N ASN A 262 -3.92 -25.14 -14.12
CA ASN A 262 -4.36 -26.52 -13.99
C ASN A 262 -3.18 -27.46 -14.26
N HIS A 263 -2.63 -28.08 -13.21
CA HIS A 263 -1.50 -29.03 -13.32
C HIS A 263 -0.29 -28.48 -14.11
N GLY A 264 0.05 -27.21 -13.93
CA GLY A 264 1.16 -26.55 -14.64
C GLY A 264 0.79 -26.02 -16.04
N GLU A 265 -0.41 -26.31 -16.54
CA GLU A 265 -0.99 -25.61 -17.67
C GLU A 265 -1.53 -24.26 -17.21
N VAL A 266 -1.15 -23.18 -17.89
CA VAL A 266 -1.53 -21.81 -17.55
C VAL A 266 -2.26 -21.20 -18.72
N HIS A 267 -3.42 -20.60 -18.46
CA HIS A 267 -4.17 -19.76 -19.39
C HIS A 267 -4.33 -18.38 -18.77
N LEU A 268 -3.64 -17.39 -19.33
CA LEU A 268 -3.75 -15.99 -18.93
C LEU A 268 -4.53 -15.24 -20.02
N TYR A 269 -5.67 -14.66 -19.68
CA TYR A 269 -6.55 -14.01 -20.64
C TYR A 269 -6.99 -12.63 -20.17
N SER A 270 -7.07 -11.71 -21.11
CA SER A 270 -7.62 -10.38 -20.88
C SER A 270 -9.10 -10.46 -20.53
N ARG A 271 -9.65 -9.33 -20.05
CA ARG A 271 -11.10 -9.14 -19.86
C ARG A 271 -11.97 -9.48 -21.09
N ASN A 272 -11.43 -9.40 -22.31
CA ASN A 272 -12.15 -9.65 -23.56
C ASN A 272 -11.65 -10.94 -24.25
N ASP A 273 -11.24 -11.93 -23.46
CA ASP A 273 -10.85 -13.29 -23.90
C ASP A 273 -9.64 -13.37 -24.86
N LYS A 274 -8.87 -12.28 -25.01
CA LYS A 274 -7.56 -12.31 -25.70
C LYS A 274 -6.52 -12.98 -24.83
N SER A 275 -5.81 -13.98 -25.37
CA SER A 275 -4.68 -14.60 -24.68
C SER A 275 -3.55 -13.59 -24.42
N PHE A 276 -3.02 -13.64 -23.21
CA PHE A 276 -1.89 -12.89 -22.72
C PHE A 276 -0.66 -13.78 -22.47
N ASN A 277 -0.76 -15.09 -22.70
CA ASN A 277 0.31 -16.04 -22.42
C ASN A 277 1.65 -15.68 -23.09
N GLN A 278 1.62 -15.41 -24.41
CA GLN A 278 2.83 -15.04 -25.15
C GLN A 278 3.29 -13.62 -24.80
N LYS A 279 2.35 -12.67 -24.72
CA LYS A 279 2.65 -11.27 -24.43
C LYS A 279 3.27 -11.08 -23.04
N PHE A 280 2.82 -11.84 -22.05
CA PHE A 280 3.29 -11.78 -20.67
C PHE A 280 3.81 -13.15 -20.23
N SER A 281 4.80 -13.65 -20.97
CA SER A 281 5.40 -14.97 -20.75
C SER A 281 6.01 -15.11 -19.35
N ALA A 282 6.74 -14.09 -18.87
CA ALA A 282 7.32 -14.09 -17.52
C ALA A 282 6.28 -14.28 -16.41
N ILE A 283 5.09 -13.68 -16.55
CA ILE A 283 3.97 -13.89 -15.62
C ILE A 283 3.37 -15.29 -15.79
N SER A 284 3.22 -15.74 -17.04
CA SER A 284 2.67 -17.06 -17.34
C SER A 284 3.56 -18.18 -16.79
N ASP A 285 4.89 -18.01 -16.86
CA ASP A 285 5.87 -18.94 -16.29
C ASP A 285 5.85 -18.92 -14.76
N ALA A 286 5.76 -17.74 -14.14
CA ALA A 286 5.60 -17.63 -12.70
C ALA A 286 4.32 -18.32 -12.18
N LEU A 287 3.22 -18.25 -12.94
CA LEU A 287 1.98 -18.94 -12.60
C LEU A 287 2.11 -20.48 -12.64
N LYS A 288 3.05 -21.04 -13.41
CA LYS A 288 3.30 -22.50 -13.43
C LYS A 288 3.90 -23.02 -12.13
N GLU A 289 4.48 -22.15 -11.30
CA GLU A 289 4.99 -22.52 -9.98
C GLU A 289 3.85 -22.88 -9.01
N ILE A 290 2.62 -22.42 -9.27
CA ILE A 290 1.44 -22.75 -8.49
C ILE A 290 1.07 -24.21 -8.75
N LYS A 291 1.25 -25.06 -7.73
CA LYS A 291 0.94 -26.50 -7.79
C LYS A 291 -0.55 -26.84 -7.66
N ALA A 292 -1.36 -25.88 -7.24
CA ALA A 292 -2.80 -26.03 -7.16
C ALA A 292 -3.45 -25.83 -8.54
N SER A 293 -4.62 -26.42 -8.72
CA SER A 293 -5.51 -26.04 -9.81
C SER A 293 -6.36 -24.86 -9.30
N ALA A 294 -6.37 -23.73 -10.00
CA ALA A 294 -6.96 -22.48 -9.50
C ALA A 294 -7.40 -21.51 -10.61
N ILE A 295 -8.39 -20.67 -10.30
CA ILE A 295 -8.78 -19.51 -11.14
C ILE A 295 -8.59 -18.22 -10.34
N PHE A 296 -7.85 -17.28 -10.91
CA PHE A 296 -7.49 -16.00 -10.32
C PHE A 296 -8.05 -14.82 -11.12
N ASP A 297 -8.33 -13.72 -10.42
CA ASP A 297 -8.64 -12.41 -11.00
C ASP A 297 -7.63 -11.38 -10.48
N GLY A 298 -7.02 -10.64 -11.39
CA GLY A 298 -5.92 -9.74 -11.08
C GLY A 298 -5.69 -8.68 -12.14
N GLU A 299 -4.63 -7.90 -11.93
CA GLU A 299 -4.19 -6.86 -12.85
C GLU A 299 -2.72 -7.06 -13.22
N VAL A 300 -2.41 -7.10 -14.52
CA VAL A 300 -1.03 -7.05 -15.02
C VAL A 300 -0.59 -5.59 -15.05
N VAL A 301 0.51 -5.30 -14.36
CA VAL A 301 1.04 -3.96 -14.16
C VAL A 301 2.51 -3.92 -14.55
N ALA A 302 2.94 -2.84 -15.20
CA ALA A 302 4.36 -2.53 -15.40
C ALA A 302 4.83 -1.55 -14.33
N LEU A 303 5.96 -1.84 -13.70
CA LEU A 303 6.60 -0.96 -12.73
C LEU A 303 7.78 -0.22 -13.35
N ASP A 304 7.95 1.04 -12.98
CA ASP A 304 9.16 1.82 -13.28
C ASP A 304 10.33 1.45 -12.33
N ASP A 305 11.50 2.06 -12.54
CA ASP A 305 12.70 1.84 -11.72
C ASP A 305 12.52 2.20 -10.23
N ASN A 306 11.50 3.00 -9.91
CA ASN A 306 11.14 3.36 -8.54
C ASN A 306 10.10 2.40 -7.92
N GLY A 307 9.66 1.39 -8.68
CA GLY A 307 8.61 0.44 -8.31
C GLY A 307 7.20 1.03 -8.37
N MET A 308 6.99 2.11 -9.12
CA MET A 308 5.69 2.75 -9.31
C MET A 308 5.00 2.23 -10.57
N PRO A 309 3.68 1.96 -10.52
CA PRO A 309 2.95 1.47 -11.68
C PRO A 309 2.86 2.55 -12.77
N SER A 310 3.09 2.14 -14.02
CA SER A 310 2.98 3.02 -15.19
C SER A 310 2.22 2.33 -16.32
N PHE A 311 1.01 2.82 -16.58
CA PHE A 311 0.21 2.33 -17.70
C PHE A 311 0.87 2.63 -19.05
N GLN A 312 1.58 3.76 -19.17
CA GLN A 312 2.30 4.10 -20.38
C GLN A 312 3.40 3.07 -20.71
N LEU A 313 4.17 2.64 -19.70
CA LEU A 313 5.16 1.56 -19.87
C LEU A 313 4.48 0.27 -20.34
N LEU A 314 3.34 -0.09 -19.73
CA LEU A 314 2.58 -1.28 -20.09
C LEU A 314 1.99 -1.22 -21.52
N GLN A 315 1.54 -0.05 -21.98
CA GLN A 315 1.05 0.14 -23.35
C GLN A 315 2.15 -0.01 -24.40
N ASN A 316 3.36 0.46 -24.07
CA ASN A 316 4.52 0.41 -24.95
C ASN A 316 5.33 -0.88 -24.83
N TYR A 317 4.91 -1.82 -23.96
CA TYR A 317 5.56 -3.12 -23.78
C TYR A 317 5.53 -3.92 -25.09
N LYS A 318 6.71 -4.10 -25.69
CA LYS A 318 6.93 -4.79 -26.97
C LYS A 318 7.98 -5.90 -26.97
N ASP A 319 8.77 -6.07 -25.89
CA ASP A 319 9.68 -7.22 -25.57
C ASP A 319 10.95 -6.83 -24.73
N GLU A 320 10.97 -5.69 -24.02
CA GLU A 320 12.12 -5.28 -23.18
C GLU A 320 11.92 -5.52 -21.66
N GLU A 321 13.03 -5.49 -20.90
CA GLU A 321 13.28 -5.75 -19.46
C GLU A 321 12.41 -4.96 -18.44
N LEU A 322 11.13 -4.76 -18.71
CA LEU A 322 10.21 -4.12 -17.77
C LEU A 322 9.85 -5.09 -16.64
N HIS A 323 9.88 -4.57 -15.41
CA HIS A 323 9.40 -5.34 -14.26
C HIS A 323 7.87 -5.39 -14.30
N LEU A 324 7.36 -6.48 -14.87
CA LEU A 324 5.94 -6.80 -14.85
C LEU A 324 5.56 -7.47 -13.52
N VAL A 325 4.36 -7.20 -13.04
CA VAL A 325 3.77 -7.88 -11.88
C VAL A 325 2.30 -8.13 -12.14
N TYR A 326 1.86 -9.36 -11.94
CA TYR A 326 0.45 -9.72 -11.86
C TYR A 326 -0.02 -9.61 -10.41
N TYR A 327 -0.73 -8.52 -10.10
CA TYR A 327 -1.33 -8.29 -8.80
C TYR A 327 -2.68 -9.02 -8.70
N ILE A 328 -2.67 -10.16 -8.03
CA ILE A 328 -3.83 -11.03 -7.86
C ILE A 328 -4.66 -10.54 -6.68
N PHE A 329 -5.92 -10.19 -6.92
CA PHE A 329 -6.80 -9.63 -5.89
C PHE A 329 -7.99 -10.52 -5.52
N ASP A 330 -8.28 -11.58 -6.29
CA ASP A 330 -9.33 -12.55 -5.96
C ASP A 330 -8.99 -13.98 -6.43
N LEU A 331 -9.57 -14.97 -5.74
CA LEU A 331 -9.45 -16.40 -6.03
C LEU A 331 -10.86 -16.98 -6.18
N LEU A 332 -11.18 -17.48 -7.37
CA LEU A 332 -12.54 -17.83 -7.77
C LEU A 332 -12.81 -19.33 -7.70
N TRP A 333 -11.76 -20.13 -7.85
CA TRP A 333 -11.86 -21.58 -7.84
C TRP A 333 -10.53 -22.16 -7.34
N LEU A 334 -10.58 -23.24 -6.57
CA LEU A 334 -9.39 -23.89 -6.02
C LEU A 334 -9.62 -25.40 -5.84
N ASN A 335 -8.80 -26.23 -6.48
CA ASN A 335 -8.73 -27.69 -6.29
C ASN A 335 -10.11 -28.39 -6.25
N GLY A 336 -11.00 -28.04 -7.17
CA GLY A 336 -12.34 -28.63 -7.27
C GLY A 336 -13.46 -27.79 -6.67
N GLU A 337 -13.13 -26.80 -5.85
CA GLU A 337 -14.10 -25.98 -5.13
C GLU A 337 -14.33 -24.64 -5.85
N ASP A 338 -15.59 -24.32 -6.14
CA ASP A 338 -15.99 -22.99 -6.57
C ASP A 338 -16.12 -22.07 -5.35
N LEU A 339 -15.31 -21.02 -5.32
CA LEU A 339 -15.21 -20.12 -4.17
C LEU A 339 -16.07 -18.87 -4.35
N ARG A 340 -16.70 -18.66 -5.51
CA ARG A 340 -17.40 -17.39 -5.85
C ARG A 340 -18.55 -17.06 -4.90
N ASP A 341 -19.17 -18.06 -4.29
CA ASP A 341 -20.24 -17.88 -3.31
C ASP A 341 -19.75 -17.57 -1.88
N LEU A 342 -18.43 -17.72 -1.62
CA LEU A 342 -17.84 -17.39 -0.32
C LEU A 342 -17.70 -15.87 -0.14
N PRO A 343 -17.69 -15.38 1.12
CA PRO A 343 -17.26 -14.04 1.47
C PRO A 343 -15.90 -13.65 0.85
N LEU A 344 -15.75 -12.39 0.41
CA LEU A 344 -14.50 -11.89 -0.17
C LEU A 344 -13.29 -12.13 0.76
N LEU A 345 -13.42 -11.87 2.06
CA LEU A 345 -12.32 -12.07 2.99
C LEU A 345 -11.83 -13.53 3.05
N GLU A 346 -12.74 -14.50 2.98
CA GLU A 346 -12.38 -15.92 2.94
C GLU A 346 -11.66 -16.30 1.65
N ARG A 347 -12.11 -15.76 0.50
CA ARG A 347 -11.42 -15.94 -0.79
C ARG A 347 -10.01 -15.35 -0.75
N LYS A 348 -9.86 -14.16 -0.16
CA LYS A 348 -8.57 -13.47 -0.03
C LYS A 348 -7.62 -14.16 0.94
N GLU A 349 -8.11 -14.75 2.02
CA GLU A 349 -7.29 -15.55 2.94
C GLU A 349 -6.73 -16.80 2.25
N LYS A 350 -7.58 -17.56 1.55
CA LYS A 350 -7.16 -18.70 0.73
C LYS A 350 -6.16 -18.31 -0.34
N LEU A 351 -6.37 -17.16 -1.00
CA LEU A 351 -5.45 -16.61 -1.99
C LEU A 351 -4.09 -16.27 -1.38
N GLU A 352 -4.06 -15.59 -0.24
CA GLU A 352 -2.82 -15.19 0.40
C GLU A 352 -2.02 -16.42 0.87
N GLU A 353 -2.69 -17.43 1.42
CA GLU A 353 -2.06 -18.71 1.79
C GLU A 353 -1.47 -19.42 0.57
N LEU A 354 -2.21 -19.50 -0.54
CA LEU A 354 -1.74 -20.13 -1.77
C LEU A 354 -0.52 -19.41 -2.36
N LEU A 355 -0.51 -18.07 -2.35
CA LEU A 355 0.59 -17.30 -2.90
C LEU A 355 1.83 -17.27 -1.99
N LYS A 356 1.70 -17.53 -0.68
CA LYS A 356 2.85 -17.64 0.24
C LYS A 356 3.80 -18.78 -0.12
N SER A 357 3.33 -19.82 -0.81
CA SER A 357 4.17 -20.94 -1.26
C SER A 357 4.93 -20.66 -2.56
N VAL A 358 4.66 -19.54 -3.24
CA VAL A 358 5.33 -19.17 -4.49
C VAL A 358 6.39 -18.11 -4.20
N ASN A 359 7.64 -18.37 -4.62
CA ASN A 359 8.74 -17.44 -4.41
C ASN A 359 9.13 -16.78 -5.73
N ASN A 360 8.21 -15.99 -6.29
CA ASN A 360 8.39 -15.32 -7.58
C ASN A 360 7.99 -13.83 -7.48
N ASN A 361 8.74 -12.95 -8.15
CA ASN A 361 8.53 -11.50 -8.12
C ASN A 361 7.60 -10.97 -9.24
N GLN A 362 7.12 -11.86 -10.13
CA GLN A 362 6.19 -11.55 -11.23
C GLN A 362 4.73 -11.73 -10.82
N ILE A 363 4.44 -12.38 -9.70
CA ILE A 363 3.09 -12.50 -9.15
C ILE A 363 3.06 -11.99 -7.71
N ALA A 364 1.99 -11.28 -7.34
CA ALA A 364 1.88 -10.71 -6.00
C ALA A 364 0.43 -10.70 -5.52
N TYR A 365 0.23 -10.98 -4.23
CA TYR A 365 -1.06 -10.74 -3.59
C TYR A 365 -1.35 -9.24 -3.48
N SER A 366 -2.49 -8.81 -3.99
CA SER A 366 -2.99 -7.45 -3.81
C SER A 366 -3.66 -7.33 -2.44
N SER A 367 -2.90 -6.79 -1.49
CA SER A 367 -3.35 -6.55 -0.12
C SER A 367 -4.45 -5.52 -0.03
N HIS A 368 -5.20 -5.56 1.07
CA HIS A 368 -6.27 -4.63 1.38
C HIS A 368 -6.08 -4.03 2.78
N ILE A 369 -6.82 -2.97 3.07
CA ILE A 369 -7.03 -2.47 4.42
C ILE A 369 -8.51 -2.51 4.77
N ALA A 370 -8.84 -2.64 6.05
CA ALA A 370 -10.22 -2.59 6.51
C ALA A 370 -10.60 -1.15 6.91
N GLU A 371 -11.86 -0.80 6.64
CA GLU A 371 -12.60 0.34 7.20
C GLU A 371 -12.15 1.75 6.83
N THR A 372 -10.85 2.00 6.61
CA THR A 372 -10.24 3.33 6.53
C THR A 372 -9.94 3.80 5.10
N GLY A 373 -10.97 3.76 4.25
CA GLY A 373 -10.86 4.10 2.83
C GLY A 373 -10.48 5.54 2.51
N GLU A 374 -10.89 6.52 3.33
CA GLU A 374 -10.60 7.95 3.10
C GLU A 374 -9.12 8.27 3.25
N ASP A 375 -8.48 7.79 4.31
CA ASP A 375 -7.07 8.05 4.55
C ASP A 375 -6.19 7.29 3.56
N PHE A 376 -6.62 6.09 3.17
CA PHE A 376 -5.94 5.33 2.13
C PHE A 376 -6.04 6.01 0.76
N PHE A 377 -7.21 6.54 0.40
CA PHE A 377 -7.39 7.32 -0.82
C PHE A 377 -6.41 8.49 -0.88
N LYS A 378 -6.30 9.29 0.19
CA LYS A 378 -5.35 10.42 0.26
C LYS A 378 -3.90 9.97 0.07
N VAL A 379 -3.53 8.82 0.63
CA VAL A 379 -2.18 8.26 0.45
C VAL A 379 -1.92 7.86 -1.00
N LEU A 380 -2.91 7.27 -1.69
CA LEU A 380 -2.77 6.87 -3.09
C LEU A 380 -2.79 8.09 -4.04
N GLU A 381 -3.63 9.09 -3.75
CA GLU A 381 -3.67 10.38 -4.46
C GLU A 381 -2.30 11.07 -4.43
N TYR A 382 -1.72 11.20 -3.23
CA TYR A 382 -0.40 11.79 -3.06
C TYR A 382 0.71 11.01 -3.80
N ARG A 383 0.56 9.69 -3.92
CA ARG A 383 1.51 8.83 -4.63
C ARG A 383 1.28 8.83 -6.15
N GLY A 384 0.30 9.56 -6.66
CA GLY A 384 -0.05 9.58 -8.08
C GLY A 384 -0.64 8.26 -8.59
N LEU A 385 -1.15 7.41 -7.68
CA LEU A 385 -1.78 6.14 -8.03
C LEU A 385 -3.24 6.37 -8.44
N GLU A 386 -3.79 5.51 -9.31
CA GLU A 386 -5.07 5.76 -9.99
C GLU A 386 -6.28 5.90 -9.04
N GLY A 387 -6.24 5.23 -7.89
CA GLY A 387 -7.35 5.26 -6.95
C GLY A 387 -7.40 4.07 -6.01
N ILE A 388 -8.57 3.90 -5.40
CA ILE A 388 -8.89 2.73 -4.56
C ILE A 388 -10.03 1.92 -5.18
N MET A 389 -10.00 0.63 -4.89
CA MET A 389 -11.14 -0.28 -5.04
C MET A 389 -11.71 -0.53 -3.66
N ALA A 390 -12.96 -0.16 -3.41
CA ALA A 390 -13.68 -0.54 -2.21
C ALA A 390 -14.49 -1.79 -2.51
N LYS A 391 -14.39 -2.83 -1.68
CA LYS A 391 -15.11 -4.09 -1.86
C LYS A 391 -15.81 -4.49 -0.56
N ARG A 392 -17.02 -5.04 -0.63
CA ARG A 392 -17.70 -5.58 0.56
C ARG A 392 -16.94 -6.79 1.10
N ALA A 393 -16.60 -6.76 2.39
CA ALA A 393 -15.85 -7.82 3.06
C ALA A 393 -16.57 -9.19 2.98
N ALA A 394 -17.89 -9.17 3.15
CA ALA A 394 -18.75 -10.35 3.03
C ALA A 394 -19.30 -10.58 1.60
N GLY A 395 -18.83 -9.84 0.61
CA GLY A 395 -19.38 -9.83 -0.74
C GLY A 395 -19.00 -11.07 -1.56
N LYS A 396 -20.00 -11.65 -2.23
CA LYS A 396 -19.82 -12.72 -3.23
C LYS A 396 -19.20 -12.20 -4.52
N TYR A 397 -18.68 -13.11 -5.34
CA TYR A 397 -18.17 -12.79 -6.67
C TYR A 397 -19.26 -12.97 -7.75
N TYR A 398 -19.67 -11.88 -8.38
CA TYR A 398 -20.71 -11.87 -9.40
C TYR A 398 -20.09 -11.82 -10.80
N SER A 399 -19.77 -12.99 -11.35
CA SER A 399 -19.09 -13.11 -12.65
C SER A 399 -19.82 -12.34 -13.76
N GLY A 400 -19.07 -11.52 -14.49
CA GLY A 400 -19.56 -10.70 -15.61
C GLY A 400 -20.51 -9.55 -15.24
N ARG A 401 -20.87 -9.39 -13.96
CA ARG A 401 -21.84 -8.36 -13.52
C ARG A 401 -21.14 -7.15 -12.93
N ARG A 402 -21.72 -5.97 -13.16
CA ARG A 402 -21.42 -4.75 -12.42
C ARG A 402 -22.34 -4.68 -11.21
N THR A 403 -21.77 -4.58 -10.01
CA THR A 403 -22.56 -4.51 -8.78
C THR A 403 -22.09 -3.38 -7.88
N LYS A 404 -22.83 -3.14 -6.79
CA LYS A 404 -22.40 -2.26 -5.69
C LYS A 404 -21.60 -3.00 -4.62
N GLU A 405 -21.19 -4.24 -4.87
CA GLU A 405 -20.27 -4.97 -3.99
C GLU A 405 -18.84 -4.48 -4.18
N TRP A 406 -18.50 -4.07 -5.40
CA TRP A 406 -17.23 -3.47 -5.76
C TRP A 406 -17.47 -2.05 -6.25
N LEU A 407 -16.80 -1.09 -5.62
CA LEU A 407 -16.81 0.32 -5.97
C LEU A 407 -15.40 0.75 -6.35
N LYS A 408 -15.29 1.65 -7.32
CA LYS A 408 -14.02 2.26 -7.71
C LYS A 408 -14.09 3.76 -7.48
N ILE A 409 -13.06 4.30 -6.83
CA ILE A 409 -12.92 5.71 -6.53
C ILE A 409 -11.56 6.15 -7.09
N LYS A 410 -11.58 7.07 -8.05
CA LYS A 410 -10.36 7.53 -8.74
C LYS A 410 -9.82 8.80 -8.10
N THR A 411 -8.50 8.89 -7.96
CA THR A 411 -7.77 10.05 -7.43
C THR A 411 -7.78 11.21 -8.42
N GLN A 412 -7.65 10.89 -9.70
CA GLN A 412 -7.72 11.88 -10.77
C GLN A 412 -9.10 11.83 -11.43
N LYS A 413 -9.77 12.98 -11.47
CA LYS A 413 -10.96 13.17 -12.29
C LYS A 413 -10.54 13.14 -13.75
N ARG A 414 -11.01 12.15 -14.49
CA ARG A 414 -10.87 12.09 -15.95
C ARG A 414 -12.04 12.83 -16.57
N GLN A 415 -11.73 13.84 -17.37
CA GLN A 415 -12.71 14.57 -18.17
C GLN A 415 -12.46 14.24 -19.64
N GLU A 416 -13.51 13.85 -20.35
CA GLU A 416 -13.46 13.87 -21.82
C GLU A 416 -13.57 15.31 -22.27
N ALA A 417 -12.66 15.72 -23.14
CA ALA A 417 -12.54 17.08 -23.60
C ALA A 417 -12.26 17.08 -25.10
N ILE A 418 -12.82 18.07 -25.77
CA ILE A 418 -12.64 18.27 -27.20
C ILE A 418 -11.37 19.08 -27.42
N ILE A 419 -10.55 18.65 -28.38
CA ILE A 419 -9.37 19.40 -28.78
C ILE A 419 -9.81 20.58 -29.64
N CYS A 420 -9.52 21.79 -29.16
CA CYS A 420 -9.98 23.05 -29.73
C CYS A 420 -8.84 23.85 -30.38
N GLY A 421 -7.60 23.50 -30.09
CA GLY A 421 -6.42 24.14 -30.67
C GLY A 421 -5.14 23.59 -30.08
N TYR A 422 -4.00 24.12 -30.51
CA TYR A 422 -2.69 23.81 -29.95
C TYR A 422 -1.75 25.02 -30.05
N ASN A 423 -0.70 25.05 -29.24
CA ASN A 423 0.37 26.05 -29.37
C ASN A 423 1.65 25.45 -29.96
N GLU A 424 2.55 26.32 -30.39
CA GLU A 424 3.86 25.91 -30.91
C GLU A 424 4.70 25.18 -29.85
N PRO A 425 5.53 24.21 -30.27
CA PRO A 425 6.43 23.53 -29.35
C PRO A 425 7.49 24.49 -28.79
N GLN A 426 7.97 24.20 -27.58
CA GLN A 426 9.06 24.95 -26.93
C GLN A 426 10.17 23.99 -26.49
N GLY A 427 11.42 24.47 -26.49
CA GLY A 427 12.58 23.67 -26.09
C GLY A 427 12.86 22.50 -27.06
N SER A 428 13.11 21.32 -26.51
CA SER A 428 13.43 20.09 -27.28
C SER A 428 12.20 19.38 -27.86
N ARG A 429 10.99 19.87 -27.59
CA ARG A 429 9.73 19.27 -28.06
C ARG A 429 9.53 19.54 -29.55
N LYS A 430 8.94 18.59 -30.27
CA LYS A 430 8.59 18.69 -31.70
C LYS A 430 7.06 18.68 -31.88
N HIS A 431 6.60 19.15 -33.04
CA HIS A 431 5.18 19.16 -33.49
C HIS A 431 4.24 20.17 -32.82
N PHE A 432 3.99 20.08 -31.52
CA PHE A 432 3.17 21.05 -30.77
C PHE A 432 3.56 21.09 -29.29
N GLY A 433 3.23 22.18 -28.58
CA GLY A 433 3.54 22.35 -27.16
C GLY A 433 2.51 21.70 -26.24
N SER A 434 1.26 22.13 -26.36
CA SER A 434 0.10 21.71 -25.59
C SER A 434 -1.19 21.90 -26.40
N LEU A 435 -2.21 21.12 -26.05
CA LEU A 435 -3.56 21.18 -26.62
C LEU A 435 -4.45 22.09 -25.79
N MET A 436 -5.31 22.86 -26.45
CA MET A 436 -6.39 23.64 -25.83
C MET A 436 -7.64 22.78 -25.77
N LEU A 437 -8.21 22.63 -24.58
CA LEU A 437 -9.29 21.69 -24.30
C LEU A 437 -10.59 22.41 -23.99
N GLY A 438 -11.71 21.85 -24.50
CA GLY A 438 -13.04 22.39 -24.27
C GLY A 438 -14.09 21.33 -23.92
N VAL A 439 -15.17 21.75 -23.28
CA VAL A 439 -16.37 20.94 -23.03
C VAL A 439 -17.63 21.73 -23.37
N TYR A 440 -18.67 21.07 -23.87
CA TYR A 440 -19.96 21.73 -24.06
C TYR A 440 -20.68 21.89 -22.72
N ASN A 441 -21.20 23.08 -22.45
CA ASN A 441 -22.13 23.30 -21.35
C ASN A 441 -23.56 22.85 -21.72
N GLU A 442 -24.49 22.97 -20.78
CA GLU A 442 -25.89 22.57 -20.97
C GLU A 442 -26.61 23.39 -22.06
N GLN A 443 -26.11 24.59 -22.37
CA GLN A 443 -26.61 25.46 -23.43
C GLN A 443 -25.99 25.12 -24.81
N GLY A 444 -25.18 24.07 -24.90
CA GLY A 444 -24.49 23.67 -26.14
C GLY A 444 -23.33 24.59 -26.54
N GLU A 445 -22.86 25.44 -25.64
CA GLU A 445 -21.71 26.33 -25.87
C GLU A 445 -20.41 25.67 -25.41
N LEU A 446 -19.39 25.72 -26.27
CA LEU A 446 -18.07 25.17 -25.98
C LEU A 446 -17.30 26.10 -25.03
N GLN A 447 -16.95 25.59 -23.85
CA GLN A 447 -16.21 26.30 -22.81
C GLN A 447 -14.78 25.80 -22.71
N PHE A 448 -13.82 26.73 -22.62
CA PHE A 448 -12.42 26.42 -22.40
C PHE A 448 -12.18 25.92 -20.98
N ILE A 449 -11.55 24.76 -20.83
CA ILE A 449 -11.30 24.12 -19.52
C ILE A 449 -9.81 23.98 -19.18
N GLY A 450 -8.94 24.53 -20.01
CA GLY A 450 -7.49 24.51 -19.79
C GLY A 450 -6.71 23.91 -20.95
N SER A 451 -5.41 23.67 -20.71
CA SER A 451 -4.51 23.11 -21.70
C SER A 451 -3.74 21.91 -21.17
N SER A 452 -3.45 20.93 -22.02
CA SER A 452 -2.63 19.76 -21.67
C SER A 452 -1.43 19.60 -22.59
N GLY A 453 -0.22 19.54 -22.03
CA GLY A 453 1.03 19.29 -22.76
C GLY A 453 1.79 18.05 -22.27
N GLY A 454 1.18 17.22 -21.43
CA GLY A 454 1.80 15.99 -20.90
C GLY A 454 1.16 14.72 -21.47
N GLY A 455 1.85 13.59 -21.39
CA GLY A 455 1.30 12.28 -21.75
C GLY A 455 1.40 11.89 -23.23
N PHE A 456 2.23 12.58 -24.01
CA PHE A 456 2.48 12.25 -25.42
C PHE A 456 3.95 11.86 -25.61
N ASP A 457 4.20 10.70 -26.24
CA ASP A 457 5.51 10.38 -26.80
C ASP A 457 5.71 11.01 -28.18
N GLN A 458 6.91 10.87 -28.77
CA GLN A 458 7.24 11.49 -30.06
C GLN A 458 6.33 11.04 -31.21
N ASN A 459 5.90 9.77 -31.22
CA ASN A 459 5.03 9.25 -32.27
C ASN A 459 3.60 9.79 -32.09
N MET A 460 3.09 9.79 -30.85
CA MET A 460 1.79 10.38 -30.54
C MET A 460 1.73 11.87 -30.89
N LEU A 461 2.80 12.62 -30.61
CA LEU A 461 2.89 14.03 -30.99
C LEU A 461 2.79 14.20 -32.51
N LYS A 462 3.48 13.36 -33.30
CA LYS A 462 3.43 13.38 -34.75
C LYS A 462 2.05 13.03 -35.29
N ASP A 463 1.49 11.88 -34.88
CA ASP A 463 0.22 11.37 -35.38
C ASP A 463 -0.94 12.33 -35.06
N LEU A 464 -0.94 12.88 -33.84
CA LEU A 464 -1.96 13.84 -33.45
C LEU A 464 -1.80 15.16 -34.21
N LYS A 465 -0.56 15.61 -34.45
CA LYS A 465 -0.31 16.80 -35.24
C LYS A 465 -0.84 16.67 -36.67
N GLU A 466 -0.65 15.53 -37.31
CA GLU A 466 -1.17 15.27 -38.67
C GLU A 466 -2.71 15.33 -38.72
N LYS A 467 -3.38 14.85 -37.67
CA LYS A 467 -4.85 14.98 -37.54
C LYS A 467 -5.28 16.42 -37.31
N LEU A 468 -4.60 17.13 -36.41
CA LEU A 468 -4.87 18.53 -36.09
C LEU A 468 -4.65 19.45 -37.30
N ASP A 469 -3.64 19.16 -38.13
CA ASP A 469 -3.35 19.93 -39.33
C ASP A 469 -4.50 19.94 -40.34
N LYS A 470 -5.24 18.82 -40.44
CA LYS A 470 -6.43 18.69 -41.29
C LYS A 470 -7.64 19.46 -40.75
N LEU A 471 -7.60 19.85 -39.48
CA LEU A 471 -8.72 20.48 -38.77
C LEU A 471 -8.49 21.97 -38.48
N LYS A 472 -7.39 22.55 -38.95
CA LYS A 472 -7.09 23.97 -38.74
C LYS A 472 -8.23 24.88 -39.18
N THR A 473 -8.44 25.93 -38.40
CA THR A 473 -9.43 26.98 -38.68
C THR A 473 -8.87 28.34 -38.28
N ASN A 474 -9.36 29.39 -38.92
CA ASN A 474 -8.96 30.78 -38.64
C ASN A 474 -9.74 31.39 -37.47
N ALA A 475 -10.86 30.79 -37.07
CA ALA A 475 -11.70 31.27 -35.97
C ALA A 475 -11.55 30.38 -34.73
N SER A 476 -11.58 31.00 -33.54
CA SER A 476 -11.63 30.22 -32.30
C SER A 476 -12.96 29.47 -32.20
N PRO A 477 -12.95 28.20 -31.77
CA PRO A 477 -14.19 27.46 -31.49
C PRO A 477 -14.84 27.91 -30.17
N PHE A 478 -14.14 28.69 -29.34
CA PHE A 478 -14.68 29.26 -28.12
C PHE A 478 -15.35 30.62 -28.40
N LYS A 479 -16.57 30.82 -27.87
CA LYS A 479 -17.27 32.11 -27.93
C LYS A 479 -16.46 33.24 -27.27
N ASN A 480 -15.79 32.91 -26.16
CA ASN A 480 -14.87 33.79 -25.44
C ASN A 480 -13.48 33.14 -25.38
N PRO A 481 -12.61 33.35 -26.38
CA PRO A 481 -11.31 32.71 -26.44
C PRO A 481 -10.42 33.16 -25.27
N PRO A 482 -9.66 32.23 -24.64
CA PRO A 482 -8.76 32.58 -23.55
C PRO A 482 -7.60 33.45 -24.04
N LYS A 483 -7.21 34.46 -23.24
CA LYS A 483 -6.01 35.26 -23.47
C LYS A 483 -4.78 34.48 -22.98
N LEU A 484 -4.16 33.71 -23.87
CA LEU A 484 -2.94 32.95 -23.56
C LEU A 484 -1.70 33.66 -24.09
N LYS A 485 -0.57 33.51 -23.40
CA LYS A 485 0.72 34.13 -23.77
C LYS A 485 1.27 33.63 -25.10
N ASN A 486 1.01 32.38 -25.43
CA ASN A 486 1.53 31.72 -26.62
C ASN A 486 0.52 31.80 -27.77
N LYS A 487 1.01 31.96 -29.00
CA LYS A 487 0.18 31.91 -30.20
C LYS A 487 -0.51 30.55 -30.30
N ILE A 488 -1.81 30.57 -30.56
CA ILE A 488 -2.66 29.37 -30.67
C ILE A 488 -3.00 29.16 -32.15
N THR A 489 -2.85 27.94 -32.62
CA THR A 489 -3.48 27.46 -33.85
C THR A 489 -4.81 26.81 -33.48
N TRP A 490 -5.91 27.37 -33.97
CA TRP A 490 -7.25 26.84 -33.70
C TRP A 490 -7.57 25.66 -34.61
N VAL A 491 -8.31 24.68 -34.08
CA VAL A 491 -8.83 23.55 -34.85
C VAL A 491 -10.34 23.41 -34.67
N LYS A 492 -11.01 22.79 -35.64
CA LYS A 492 -12.42 22.44 -35.54
C LYS A 492 -12.61 21.43 -34.39
N PRO A 493 -13.62 21.60 -33.53
CA PRO A 493 -13.85 20.77 -32.34
C PRO A 493 -14.40 19.39 -32.73
N GLN A 494 -13.54 18.52 -33.26
CA GLN A 494 -13.90 17.22 -33.85
C GLN A 494 -13.05 16.05 -33.33
N LEU A 495 -12.08 16.30 -32.43
CA LEU A 495 -11.17 15.31 -31.86
C LEU A 495 -11.24 15.24 -30.35
#